data_AF-A0A817MDT0-F1
#
_entry.id   AF-A0A817MDT0-F1
#
_cell.length_a   1.000
_cell.length_b   1.000
_cell.length_c   1.000
_cell.angle_alpha   90.00
_cell.angle_beta   90.00
_cell.angle_gamma   90.00
#
_symmetry.space_group_name_H-M   'P 1'
#
loop_
_entity.id
_entity.type
_entity.pdbx_description
1 polymer ?
#
loop_
_entity_poly.entity_id
_entity_poly.type
_entity_poly.pdbx_seq_one_letter_code
_entity_poly.pdbx_strand_id
1 'polypeptide(L)'
;MIGQKGAQHLADALRNNTTLTALHLGGNSIGDIGAQHLAYALHNNTTLTALHLQYNPIPVKGAQHLADALRKNTALTTLDLGGHKIGGEGAQHLADALLNNTTLTTLHLHCNDITHEGAQHLADTLRRNAALTTLNLRSNSVGDKGVQHLADALRKNTTLTTLNLQDNIIGDNGAVYLADALRNNRTLTTLDLECNNIGDGGAYSLADGLRSNMKDDVTQKQRPIKRVQLDRDSSNVHLREEKFSLPITLVTVTALSNQELESTNPWKNWLFANNMSELYKRFELGTIRKKTGDIIEDTAQGIITEQLQIVNHRVVNAASGPFHLSFPPEIGNTLIYLYTKDSFWYKLINHVL
;
A
#
# COMPACT_ATOMS: atom_id res chain seq x y z
N MET A 1 25.11 27.67 3.94
CA MET A 1 24.91 26.25 3.55
C MET A 1 26.27 25.61 3.36
N ILE A 2 26.45 24.37 3.81
CA ILE A 2 27.71 23.63 3.61
C ILE A 2 27.83 23.30 2.12
N GLY A 3 28.87 23.84 1.48
CA GLY A 3 29.21 23.53 0.09
C GLY A 3 30.25 22.41 -0.01
N GLN A 4 30.75 22.18 -1.22
CA GLN A 4 31.74 21.12 -1.50
C GLN A 4 33.01 21.21 -0.63
N LYS A 5 33.58 22.41 -0.44
CA LYS A 5 34.74 22.62 0.44
C LYS A 5 34.46 22.29 1.91
N GLY A 6 33.25 22.61 2.38
CA GLY A 6 32.83 22.27 3.74
C GLY A 6 32.69 20.75 3.91
N ALA A 7 32.10 20.08 2.91
CA ALA A 7 32.02 18.62 2.88
C ALA A 7 33.40 17.96 2.83
N GLN A 8 34.37 18.56 2.12
CA GLN A 8 35.76 18.09 2.12
C GLN A 8 36.37 18.14 3.53
N HIS A 9 36.29 19.28 4.23
CA HIS A 9 36.84 19.39 5.58
C HIS A 9 36.17 18.42 6.56
N LEU A 10 34.86 18.21 6.43
CA LEU A 10 34.14 17.20 7.22
C LEU A 10 34.64 15.78 6.89
N ALA A 11 34.82 15.46 5.60
CA ALA A 11 35.35 14.17 5.17
C ALA A 11 36.76 13.91 5.72
N ASP A 12 37.64 14.90 5.68
CA ASP A 12 39.00 14.80 6.21
C ASP A 12 38.99 14.50 7.72
N ALA A 13 38.09 15.14 8.48
CA ALA A 13 37.90 14.88 9.90
C ALA A 13 37.29 13.48 10.14
N LEU A 14 36.27 13.08 9.36
CA LEU A 14 35.59 11.79 9.47
C LEU A 14 36.52 10.61 9.25
N ARG A 15 37.52 10.74 8.38
CA ARG A 15 38.45 9.65 8.05
C ARG A 15 39.17 9.11 9.29
N ASN A 16 39.51 10.00 10.24
CA ASN A 16 40.22 9.65 11.47
C ASN A 16 39.31 9.64 12.69
N ASN A 17 38.04 10.03 12.54
CA ASN A 17 37.10 10.06 13.63
C ASN A 17 36.63 8.64 13.96
N THR A 18 36.75 8.26 15.23
CA THR A 18 36.41 6.93 15.75
C THR A 18 35.24 6.96 16.74
N THR A 19 34.55 8.09 16.88
CA THR A 19 33.53 8.29 17.91
C THR A 19 32.17 8.69 17.36
N LEU A 20 32.12 9.31 16.18
CA LEU A 20 30.90 9.81 15.57
C LEU A 20 30.16 8.67 14.88
N THR A 21 28.94 8.39 15.35
CA THR A 21 28.11 7.30 14.83
C THR A 21 27.02 7.74 13.88
N ALA A 22 26.64 9.03 13.92
CA ALA A 22 25.61 9.61 13.05
C ALA A 22 26.01 11.01 12.59
N LEU A 23 25.79 11.30 11.30
CA LEU A 23 26.07 12.59 10.70
C LEU A 23 24.89 13.05 9.85
N HIS A 24 24.35 14.22 10.19
CA HIS A 24 23.22 14.85 9.49
C HIS A 24 23.68 16.07 8.71
N LEU A 25 23.61 15.98 7.38
CA LEU A 25 24.01 17.02 6.43
C LEU A 25 22.90 17.37 5.43
N GLY A 26 21.65 16.98 5.71
CA GLY A 26 20.53 17.29 4.84
C GLY A 26 20.28 18.80 4.70
N GLY A 27 19.72 19.22 3.56
CA GLY A 27 19.39 20.63 3.29
C GLY A 27 20.60 21.55 3.10
N ASN A 28 21.68 21.04 2.51
CA ASN A 28 22.90 21.80 2.24
C ASN A 28 23.16 21.94 0.72
N SER A 29 24.36 22.38 0.35
CA SER A 29 24.77 22.56 -1.05
C SER A 29 25.92 21.63 -1.40
N ILE A 30 25.87 20.39 -0.90
CA ILE A 30 26.84 19.34 -1.20
C ILE A 30 26.61 18.86 -2.62
N GLY A 31 27.54 19.20 -3.52
CA GLY A 31 27.57 18.70 -4.89
C GLY A 31 28.24 17.33 -5.01
N ASP A 32 28.44 16.91 -6.26
CA ASP A 32 29.20 15.71 -6.63
C ASP A 32 30.60 15.63 -5.99
N ILE A 33 31.37 16.72 -6.01
CA ILE A 33 32.72 16.77 -5.40
C ILE A 33 32.63 16.58 -3.88
N GLY A 34 31.62 17.18 -3.25
CA GLY A 34 31.39 17.00 -1.81
C GLY A 34 31.02 15.56 -1.46
N ALA A 35 30.15 14.94 -2.26
CA ALA A 35 29.78 13.54 -2.12
C ALA A 35 30.98 12.61 -2.36
N GLN A 36 31.86 12.93 -3.32
CA GLN A 36 33.10 12.20 -3.56
C GLN A 36 34.03 12.21 -2.33
N HIS A 37 34.22 13.36 -1.69
CA HIS A 37 35.02 13.44 -0.47
C HIS A 37 34.41 12.62 0.67
N LEU A 38 33.09 12.73 0.88
CA LEU A 38 32.40 11.93 1.90
C LEU A 38 32.51 10.43 1.61
N ALA A 39 32.34 10.01 0.36
CA ALA A 39 32.53 8.63 -0.07
C ALA A 39 33.95 8.12 0.23
N TYR A 40 34.97 8.93 -0.03
CA TYR A 40 36.35 8.58 0.28
C TYR A 40 36.57 8.39 1.79
N ALA A 41 35.98 9.25 2.63
CA ALA A 41 36.04 9.10 4.08
C ALA A 41 35.32 7.82 4.56
N LEU A 42 34.14 7.53 4.00
CA LEU A 42 33.38 6.33 4.31
C LEU A 42 34.13 5.03 4.00
N HIS A 43 35.04 5.03 3.02
CA HIS A 43 35.76 3.82 2.62
C HIS A 43 36.48 3.12 3.78
N ASN A 44 37.03 3.90 4.71
CA ASN A 44 37.79 3.40 5.86
C ASN A 44 37.13 3.70 7.21
N ASN A 45 36.07 4.52 7.23
CA ASN A 45 35.39 4.83 8.47
C ASN A 45 34.55 3.63 8.93
N THR A 46 34.89 3.11 10.11
CA THR A 46 34.26 1.93 10.70
C THR A 46 33.29 2.26 11.85
N THR A 47 33.02 3.54 12.09
CA THR A 47 32.28 4.00 13.28
C THR A 47 31.00 4.73 12.93
N LEU A 48 30.94 5.40 11.77
CA LEU A 48 29.77 6.07 11.27
C LEU A 48 28.76 5.04 10.76
N THR A 49 27.65 4.94 11.48
CA THR A 49 26.55 4.00 11.20
C THR A 49 25.40 4.66 10.45
N ALA A 50 25.23 5.99 10.57
CA ALA A 50 24.16 6.72 9.90
C ALA A 50 24.68 7.98 9.19
N LEU A 51 24.37 8.10 7.90
CA LEU A 51 24.68 9.28 7.10
C LEU A 51 23.41 9.80 6.42
N HIS A 52 23.05 11.04 6.75
CA HIS A 52 21.88 11.71 6.21
C HIS A 52 22.30 12.86 5.29
N LEU A 53 22.02 12.72 3.99
CA LEU A 53 22.41 13.68 2.94
C LEU A 53 21.22 14.27 2.20
N GLN A 54 19.99 14.00 2.60
CA GLN A 54 18.79 14.39 1.86
C GLN A 54 18.72 15.89 1.52
N TYR A 55 18.12 16.24 0.38
CA TYR A 55 18.00 17.64 -0.08
C TYR A 55 19.36 18.35 -0.24
N ASN A 56 20.34 17.65 -0.83
CA ASN A 56 21.53 18.27 -1.40
C ASN A 56 21.48 18.18 -2.95
N PRO A 57 22.29 18.95 -3.70
CA PRO A 57 22.39 18.82 -5.15
C PRO A 57 23.43 17.74 -5.54
N ILE A 58 23.24 16.50 -5.12
CA ILE A 58 24.12 15.36 -5.44
C ILE A 58 23.62 14.69 -6.74
N PRO A 59 24.26 14.91 -7.89
CA PRO A 59 23.85 14.25 -9.14
C PRO A 59 24.24 12.77 -9.13
N VAL A 60 23.88 12.07 -10.21
CA VAL A 60 24.21 10.64 -10.45
C VAL A 60 25.65 10.27 -10.10
N LYS A 61 26.63 11.09 -10.52
CA LYS A 61 28.07 10.86 -10.20
C LYS A 61 28.36 10.85 -8.71
N GLY A 62 27.71 11.71 -7.93
CA GLY A 62 27.86 11.71 -6.49
C GLY A 62 27.24 10.46 -5.85
N ALA A 63 26.09 10.01 -6.35
CA ALA A 63 25.48 8.74 -5.94
C ALA A 63 26.37 7.54 -6.29
N GLN A 64 27.03 7.56 -7.45
CA GLN A 64 28.03 6.56 -7.85
C GLN A 64 29.18 6.50 -6.85
N HIS A 65 29.77 7.65 -6.47
CA HIS A 65 30.85 7.67 -5.49
C HIS A 65 30.43 7.07 -4.14
N LEU A 66 29.23 7.40 -3.67
CA LEU A 66 28.69 6.85 -2.43
C LEU A 66 28.44 5.34 -2.56
N ALA A 67 27.93 4.87 -3.70
CA ALA A 67 27.78 3.45 -3.99
C ALA A 67 29.13 2.70 -3.99
N ASP A 68 30.17 3.28 -4.59
CA ASP A 68 31.52 2.72 -4.58
C ASP A 68 32.08 2.57 -3.16
N ALA A 69 31.78 3.53 -2.28
CA ALA A 69 32.14 3.45 -0.87
C ALA A 69 31.36 2.35 -0.13
N LEU A 70 30.05 2.24 -0.37
CA LEU A 70 29.19 1.21 0.23
C LEU A 70 29.67 -0.22 -0.08
N ARG A 71 30.28 -0.48 -1.25
CA ARG A 71 30.80 -1.82 -1.58
C ARG A 71 31.82 -2.34 -0.58
N LYS A 72 32.56 -1.45 0.09
CA LYS A 72 33.60 -1.84 1.05
C LYS A 72 33.31 -1.42 2.48
N ASN A 73 32.44 -0.42 2.68
CA ASN A 73 32.09 0.02 4.01
C ASN A 73 31.32 -1.08 4.76
N THR A 74 31.75 -1.36 5.98
CA THR A 74 31.19 -2.42 6.85
C THR A 74 30.56 -1.88 8.13
N ALA A 75 30.34 -0.56 8.22
CA ALA A 75 29.82 0.08 9.42
C ALA A 75 28.49 0.79 9.20
N LEU A 76 28.27 1.34 8.01
CA LEU A 76 27.09 2.11 7.67
C LEU A 76 25.88 1.18 7.61
N THR A 77 24.88 1.49 8.43
CA THR A 77 23.61 0.77 8.52
C THR A 77 22.47 1.60 7.95
N THR A 78 22.60 2.93 7.93
CA THR A 78 21.58 3.87 7.44
C THR A 78 22.19 4.90 6.48
N LEU A 79 21.60 5.00 5.30
CA LEU A 79 21.93 6.02 4.31
C LEU A 79 20.67 6.70 3.81
N ASP A 80 20.62 8.03 3.93
CA ASP A 80 19.54 8.85 3.39
C ASP A 80 20.02 9.71 2.22
N LEU A 81 19.53 9.38 1.03
CA LEU A 81 19.78 10.08 -0.23
C LEU A 81 18.50 10.65 -0.83
N GLY A 82 17.53 11.06 -0.02
CA GLY A 82 16.32 11.67 -0.57
C GLY A 82 16.55 13.02 -1.27
N GLY A 83 15.78 13.34 -2.33
CA GLY A 83 15.73 14.69 -2.90
C GLY A 83 16.92 15.09 -3.79
N HIS A 84 17.58 14.13 -4.45
CA HIS A 84 18.81 14.36 -5.22
C HIS A 84 18.65 14.25 -6.74
N LYS A 85 17.51 13.74 -7.23
CA LYS A 85 17.28 13.42 -8.66
C LYS A 85 18.33 12.47 -9.25
N ILE A 86 18.69 11.43 -8.50
CA ILE A 86 19.70 10.45 -8.96
C ILE A 86 19.21 9.56 -10.12
N GLY A 87 17.90 9.53 -10.38
CA GLY A 87 17.30 8.79 -11.49
C GLY A 87 17.50 7.28 -11.42
N GLY A 88 17.14 6.60 -12.50
CA GLY A 88 17.34 5.15 -12.65
C GLY A 88 18.82 4.72 -12.63
N GLU A 89 19.72 5.53 -13.21
CA GLU A 89 21.16 5.26 -13.25
C GLU A 89 21.79 5.31 -11.84
N GLY A 90 21.45 6.31 -11.03
CA GLY A 90 21.91 6.37 -9.65
C GLY A 90 21.36 5.23 -8.79
N ALA A 91 20.10 4.84 -9.01
CA ALA A 91 19.51 3.66 -8.38
C ALA A 91 20.24 2.36 -8.77
N GLN A 92 20.67 2.24 -10.03
CA GLN A 92 21.47 1.11 -10.50
C GLN A 92 22.80 1.02 -9.75
N HIS A 93 23.55 2.12 -9.64
CA HIS A 93 24.82 2.11 -8.90
C HIS A 93 24.65 1.67 -7.45
N LEU A 94 23.61 2.17 -6.78
CA LEU A 94 23.29 1.78 -5.40
C LEU A 94 22.88 0.29 -5.31
N ALA A 95 22.07 -0.19 -6.25
CA ALA A 95 21.69 -1.60 -6.35
C ALA A 95 22.93 -2.51 -6.50
N ASP A 96 23.84 -2.17 -7.41
CA ASP A 96 25.09 -2.91 -7.62
C ASP A 96 25.97 -2.95 -6.37
N ALA A 97 25.98 -1.85 -5.59
CA ALA A 97 26.71 -1.81 -4.33
C ALA A 97 26.08 -2.71 -3.26
N LEU A 98 24.75 -2.71 -3.18
CA LEU A 98 23.97 -3.50 -2.24
C LEU A 98 24.08 -5.01 -2.48
N LEU A 99 24.44 -5.49 -3.67
CA LEU A 99 24.62 -6.93 -3.93
C LEU A 99 25.64 -7.58 -2.98
N ASN A 100 26.67 -6.85 -2.57
CA ASN A 100 27.72 -7.36 -1.68
C ASN A 100 27.76 -6.66 -0.31
N ASN A 101 27.05 -5.55 -0.14
CA ASN A 101 26.97 -4.89 1.15
C ASN A 101 26.03 -5.66 2.09
N THR A 102 26.57 -6.08 3.24
CA THR A 102 25.86 -6.87 4.24
C THR A 102 25.49 -6.09 5.50
N THR A 103 25.72 -4.77 5.52
CA THR A 103 25.60 -3.94 6.72
C THR A 103 24.53 -2.88 6.61
N LEU A 104 24.24 -2.39 5.41
CA LEU A 104 23.21 -1.40 5.17
C LEU A 104 21.82 -2.02 5.33
N THR A 105 21.13 -1.61 6.38
CA THR A 105 19.80 -2.11 6.74
C THR A 105 18.69 -1.14 6.34
N THR A 106 19.01 0.16 6.20
CA THR A 106 18.05 1.22 5.89
C THR A 106 18.58 2.10 4.77
N LEU A 107 17.82 2.18 3.69
CA LEU A 107 18.11 3.04 2.55
C LEU A 107 16.91 3.93 2.22
N HIS A 108 17.12 5.24 2.23
CA HIS A 108 16.11 6.21 1.81
C HIS A 108 16.47 6.84 0.47
N LEU A 109 15.58 6.68 -0.50
CA LEU A 109 15.70 7.18 -1.88
C LEU A 109 14.46 7.98 -2.30
N HIS A 110 13.77 8.62 -1.36
CA HIS A 110 12.58 9.40 -1.66
C HIS A 110 12.87 10.61 -2.56
N CYS A 111 11.94 11.04 -3.40
CA CYS A 111 12.10 12.23 -4.26
C CYS A 111 13.35 12.20 -5.17
N ASN A 112 13.56 11.13 -5.94
CA ASN A 112 14.78 10.92 -6.71
C ASN A 112 14.60 10.67 -8.21
N ASP A 113 13.39 10.84 -8.75
CA ASP A 113 13.06 10.57 -10.15
C ASP A 113 13.40 9.12 -10.56
N ILE A 114 13.33 8.16 -9.63
CA ILE A 114 13.57 6.75 -9.91
C ILE A 114 12.39 6.20 -10.71
N THR A 115 12.67 5.75 -11.92
CA THR A 115 11.69 5.14 -12.84
C THR A 115 11.58 3.64 -12.63
N HIS A 116 10.70 2.98 -13.40
CA HIS A 116 10.57 1.52 -13.39
C HIS A 116 11.88 0.75 -13.66
N GLU A 117 12.80 1.27 -14.49
CA GLU A 117 14.10 0.67 -14.73
C GLU A 117 14.99 0.70 -13.48
N GLY A 118 15.02 1.83 -12.76
CA GLY A 118 15.74 1.91 -11.48
C GLY A 118 15.15 0.99 -10.42
N ALA A 119 13.82 0.88 -10.37
CA ALA A 119 13.13 -0.07 -9.50
C ALA A 119 13.45 -1.54 -9.85
N GLN A 120 13.62 -1.85 -11.14
CA GLN A 120 14.06 -3.18 -11.58
C GLN A 120 15.44 -3.54 -11.01
N HIS A 121 16.43 -2.64 -11.10
CA HIS A 121 17.76 -2.88 -10.54
C HIS A 121 17.73 -3.12 -9.04
N LEU A 122 16.94 -2.32 -8.30
CA LEU A 122 16.73 -2.51 -6.87
C LEU A 122 16.05 -3.86 -6.58
N ALA A 123 15.03 -4.24 -7.35
CA ALA A 123 14.34 -5.51 -7.22
C ALA A 123 15.27 -6.71 -7.47
N ASP A 124 16.08 -6.67 -8.53
CA ASP A 124 17.05 -7.72 -8.85
C ASP A 124 18.03 -7.93 -7.69
N THR A 125 18.44 -6.84 -7.05
CA THR A 125 19.30 -6.86 -5.88
C THR A 125 18.59 -7.41 -4.64
N LEU A 126 17.36 -6.99 -4.38
CA LEU A 126 16.55 -7.45 -3.24
C LEU A 126 16.34 -8.97 -3.24
N ARG A 127 16.34 -9.63 -4.41
CA ARG A 127 16.27 -11.11 -4.47
C ARG A 127 17.46 -11.82 -3.81
N ARG A 128 18.60 -11.13 -3.66
CA ARG A 128 19.86 -11.70 -3.17
C ARG A 128 20.35 -11.03 -1.89
N ASN A 129 20.11 -9.74 -1.73
CA ASN A 129 20.53 -9.01 -0.55
C ASN A 129 19.73 -9.49 0.68
N ALA A 130 20.46 -9.83 1.74
CA ALA A 130 19.90 -10.35 2.99
C ALA A 130 20.15 -9.41 4.18
N ALA A 131 20.52 -8.15 3.92
CA ALA A 131 20.83 -7.16 4.97
C ALA A 131 19.78 -6.04 5.03
N LEU A 132 19.27 -5.61 3.87
CA LEU A 132 18.34 -4.50 3.78
C LEU A 132 16.98 -4.90 4.38
N THR A 133 16.54 -4.12 5.36
CA THR A 133 15.28 -4.29 6.08
C THR A 133 14.28 -3.18 5.80
N THR A 134 14.77 -1.99 5.41
CA THR A 134 13.95 -0.81 5.12
C THR A 134 14.40 -0.17 3.82
N LEU A 135 13.46 -0.05 2.87
CA LEU A 135 13.65 0.66 1.62
C LEU A 135 12.54 1.71 1.47
N ASN A 136 12.93 2.97 1.33
CA ASN A 136 12.00 4.07 1.09
C ASN A 136 12.17 4.60 -0.35
N LEU A 137 11.15 4.40 -1.18
CA LEU A 137 11.04 4.87 -2.56
C LEU A 137 9.95 5.93 -2.73
N ARG A 138 9.49 6.57 -1.65
CA ARG A 138 8.43 7.58 -1.70
C ARG A 138 8.68 8.68 -2.76
N SER A 139 7.63 9.16 -3.43
CA SER A 139 7.70 10.28 -4.36
C SER A 139 8.72 10.04 -5.48
N ASN A 140 8.55 8.92 -6.19
CA ASN A 140 9.33 8.57 -7.38
C ASN A 140 8.36 8.22 -8.52
N SER A 141 8.86 7.67 -9.62
CA SER A 141 8.05 7.30 -10.80
C SER A 141 8.16 5.80 -11.09
N VAL A 142 8.05 4.98 -10.05
CA VAL A 142 8.20 3.52 -10.14
C VAL A 142 7.12 2.91 -11.04
N GLY A 143 5.86 3.32 -10.87
CA GLY A 143 4.72 2.85 -11.65
C GLY A 143 4.43 1.34 -11.53
N ASP A 144 3.40 0.87 -12.23
CA ASP A 144 2.96 -0.54 -12.18
C ASP A 144 4.06 -1.53 -12.60
N LYS A 145 4.84 -1.18 -13.64
CA LYS A 145 5.95 -2.02 -14.12
C LYS A 145 7.07 -2.16 -13.10
N GLY A 146 7.47 -1.05 -12.47
CA GLY A 146 8.51 -1.10 -11.43
C GLY A 146 8.04 -1.87 -10.20
N VAL A 147 6.76 -1.70 -9.83
CA VAL A 147 6.13 -2.47 -8.75
C VAL A 147 6.05 -3.96 -9.07
N GLN A 148 5.80 -4.36 -10.32
CA GLN A 148 5.85 -5.76 -10.72
C GLN A 148 7.22 -6.38 -10.39
N HIS A 149 8.32 -5.71 -10.74
CA HIS A 149 9.67 -6.20 -10.42
C HIS A 149 9.89 -6.29 -8.91
N LEU A 150 9.47 -5.28 -8.15
CA LEU A 150 9.57 -5.29 -6.69
C LEU A 150 8.73 -6.43 -6.08
N ALA A 151 7.52 -6.68 -6.57
CA ALA A 151 6.67 -7.78 -6.15
C ALA A 151 7.33 -9.15 -6.43
N ASP A 152 7.94 -9.33 -7.61
CA ASP A 152 8.73 -10.52 -7.94
C ASP A 152 9.91 -10.73 -6.98
N ALA A 153 10.56 -9.64 -6.55
CA ALA A 153 11.61 -9.71 -5.56
C ALA A 153 11.08 -10.07 -4.17
N LEU A 154 9.97 -9.46 -3.74
CA LEU A 154 9.34 -9.71 -2.45
C LEU A 154 8.91 -11.17 -2.28
N ARG A 155 8.51 -11.88 -3.34
CA ARG A 155 8.19 -13.32 -3.23
C ARG A 155 9.39 -14.17 -2.76
N LYS A 156 10.62 -13.70 -2.98
CA LYS A 156 11.86 -14.43 -2.62
C LYS A 156 12.61 -13.80 -1.46
N ASN A 157 12.52 -12.48 -1.29
CA ASN A 157 13.23 -11.77 -0.25
C ASN A 157 12.62 -12.09 1.13
N THR A 158 13.49 -12.41 2.09
CA THR A 158 13.11 -12.80 3.45
C THR A 158 13.64 -11.83 4.51
N THR A 159 14.07 -10.63 4.13
CA THR A 159 14.75 -9.69 5.04
C THR A 159 14.12 -8.31 5.08
N LEU A 160 13.50 -7.87 3.97
CA LEU A 160 12.83 -6.59 3.87
C LEU A 160 11.55 -6.62 4.72
N THR A 161 11.48 -5.72 5.68
CA THR A 161 10.37 -5.57 6.64
C THR A 161 9.54 -4.33 6.39
N THR A 162 10.13 -3.31 5.77
CA THR A 162 9.50 -2.02 5.49
C THR A 162 9.79 -1.59 4.06
N LEU A 163 8.72 -1.38 3.29
CA LEU A 163 8.78 -0.84 1.94
C LEU A 163 7.84 0.37 1.85
N ASN A 164 8.39 1.54 1.57
CA ASN A 164 7.59 2.74 1.30
C ASN A 164 7.54 3.03 -0.20
N LEU A 165 6.34 2.97 -0.76
CA LEU A 165 5.99 3.24 -2.15
C LEU A 165 4.96 4.38 -2.25
N GLN A 166 4.85 5.23 -1.24
CA GLN A 166 3.97 6.39 -1.27
C GLN A 166 4.27 7.26 -2.49
N ASP A 167 3.25 7.79 -3.19
CA ASP A 167 3.43 8.73 -4.29
C ASP A 167 4.34 8.18 -5.41
N ASN A 168 3.93 7.06 -6.01
CA ASN A 168 4.72 6.35 -7.05
C ASN A 168 3.93 6.04 -8.33
N ILE A 169 2.75 6.62 -8.48
CA ILE A 169 1.88 6.45 -9.66
C ILE A 169 1.53 4.96 -9.87
N ILE A 170 1.23 4.27 -8.77
CA ILE A 170 0.83 2.85 -8.76
C ILE A 170 -0.68 2.78 -8.94
N GLY A 171 -1.14 2.04 -9.94
CA GLY A 171 -2.55 1.77 -10.21
C GLY A 171 -3.00 0.41 -9.70
N ASP A 172 -4.22 0.03 -10.07
CA ASP A 172 -4.81 -1.26 -9.71
C ASP A 172 -3.97 -2.46 -10.17
N ASN A 173 -3.31 -2.37 -11.34
CA ASN A 173 -2.45 -3.44 -11.82
C ASN A 173 -1.22 -3.63 -10.92
N GLY A 174 -0.58 -2.53 -10.50
CA GLY A 174 0.51 -2.57 -9.54
C GLY A 174 0.07 -3.16 -8.20
N ALA A 175 -1.12 -2.79 -7.73
CA ALA A 175 -1.72 -3.36 -6.53
C ALA A 175 -1.97 -4.87 -6.63
N VAL A 176 -2.38 -5.38 -7.80
CA VAL A 176 -2.52 -6.83 -8.06
C VAL A 176 -1.18 -7.56 -7.92
N TYR A 177 -0.09 -7.01 -8.47
CA TYR A 177 1.24 -7.62 -8.31
C TYR A 177 1.68 -7.67 -6.85
N LEU A 178 1.49 -6.58 -6.11
CA LEU A 178 1.80 -6.53 -4.67
C LEU A 178 0.95 -7.52 -3.89
N ALA A 179 -0.36 -7.58 -4.15
CA ALA A 179 -1.26 -8.53 -3.52
C ALA A 179 -0.78 -9.96 -3.68
N ASP A 180 -0.41 -10.36 -4.90
CA ASP A 180 0.08 -11.71 -5.16
C ASP A 180 1.41 -12.00 -4.46
N ALA A 181 2.32 -11.02 -4.39
CA ALA A 181 3.56 -11.17 -3.62
C ALA A 181 3.30 -11.33 -2.11
N LEU A 182 2.35 -10.56 -1.57
CA LEU A 182 1.98 -10.60 -0.16
C LEU A 182 1.34 -11.93 0.26
N ARG A 183 0.71 -12.69 -0.66
CA ARG A 183 0.14 -14.00 -0.33
C ARG A 183 1.17 -14.95 0.28
N ASN A 184 2.44 -14.86 -0.14
CA ASN A 184 3.51 -15.76 0.28
C ASN A 184 4.64 -15.06 1.07
N ASN A 185 4.81 -13.74 0.94
CA ASN A 185 5.82 -13.02 1.72
C ASN A 185 5.41 -12.95 3.20
N ARG A 186 6.28 -13.43 4.10
CA ARG A 186 6.04 -13.46 5.56
C ARG A 186 6.94 -12.48 6.34
N THR A 187 7.71 -11.65 5.65
CA THR A 187 8.76 -10.82 6.26
C THR A 187 8.45 -9.34 6.20
N LEU A 188 7.73 -8.91 5.16
CA LEU A 188 7.26 -7.54 5.02
C LEU A 188 6.17 -7.29 6.05
N THR A 189 6.43 -6.33 6.95
CA THR A 189 5.51 -5.95 8.03
C THR A 189 4.85 -4.61 7.80
N THR A 190 5.50 -3.73 7.01
CA THR A 190 5.03 -2.39 6.70
C THR A 190 5.15 -2.15 5.20
N LEU A 191 4.00 -1.86 4.57
CA LEU A 191 3.91 -1.44 3.18
C LEU A 191 3.13 -0.12 3.13
N ASP A 192 3.77 0.94 2.65
CA ASP A 192 3.14 2.26 2.48
C ASP A 192 2.85 2.49 0.99
N LEU A 193 1.57 2.71 0.68
CA LEU A 193 1.02 2.93 -0.65
C LEU A 193 0.19 4.21 -0.70
N GLU A 194 0.33 5.12 0.26
CA GLU A 194 -0.33 6.43 0.22
C GLU A 194 -0.04 7.16 -1.11
N CYS A 195 -0.92 8.08 -1.48
CA CYS A 195 -0.83 8.96 -2.63
C CYS A 195 -0.57 8.21 -3.94
N ASN A 196 -1.20 7.05 -4.13
CA ASN A 196 -1.14 6.29 -5.36
C ASN A 196 -2.53 6.25 -6.02
N ASN A 197 -2.57 5.92 -7.31
CA ASN A 197 -3.81 5.88 -8.08
C ASN A 197 -4.49 4.50 -7.97
N ILE A 198 -4.52 3.92 -6.76
CA ILE A 198 -5.12 2.62 -6.47
C ILE A 198 -6.61 2.84 -6.19
N GLY A 199 -7.47 2.29 -7.04
CA GLY A 199 -8.91 2.30 -6.90
C GLY A 199 -9.45 1.07 -6.16
N ASP A 200 -10.76 0.91 -6.18
CA ASP A 200 -11.47 -0.17 -5.47
C ASP A 200 -11.01 -1.57 -5.94
N GLY A 201 -10.67 -1.74 -7.22
CA GLY A 201 -10.19 -3.00 -7.77
C GLY A 201 -8.85 -3.41 -7.18
N GLY A 202 -7.88 -2.49 -7.13
CA GLY A 202 -6.58 -2.72 -6.52
C GLY A 202 -6.66 -2.90 -5.01
N ALA A 203 -7.52 -2.14 -4.34
CA ALA A 203 -7.80 -2.31 -2.90
C ALA A 203 -8.40 -3.70 -2.59
N TYR A 204 -9.33 -4.18 -3.41
CA TYR A 204 -9.87 -5.54 -3.31
C TYR A 204 -8.78 -6.60 -3.46
N SER A 205 -7.89 -6.46 -4.46
CA SER A 205 -6.77 -7.39 -4.64
C SER A 205 -5.83 -7.40 -3.44
N LEU A 206 -5.44 -6.23 -2.93
CA LEU A 206 -4.61 -6.12 -1.72
C LEU A 206 -5.28 -6.80 -0.53
N ALA A 207 -6.59 -6.57 -0.31
CA ALA A 207 -7.35 -7.21 0.75
C ALA A 207 -7.37 -8.74 0.62
N ASP A 208 -7.53 -9.28 -0.60
CA ASP A 208 -7.47 -10.73 -0.86
C ASP A 208 -6.07 -11.32 -0.60
N GLY A 209 -5.02 -10.62 -1.04
CA GLY A 209 -3.63 -10.98 -0.77
C GLY A 209 -3.32 -11.05 0.73
N LEU A 210 -3.78 -10.05 1.48
CA LEU A 210 -3.65 -9.96 2.93
C LEU A 210 -4.43 -11.07 3.67
N ARG A 211 -5.67 -11.35 3.26
CA ARG A 211 -6.46 -12.46 3.83
C ARG A 211 -5.77 -13.81 3.65
N SER A 212 -5.13 -14.01 2.50
CA SER A 212 -4.37 -15.23 2.22
C SER A 212 -3.09 -15.30 3.07
N ASN A 213 -2.43 -14.16 3.30
CA ASN A 213 -1.28 -14.05 4.20
C ASN A 213 -1.60 -14.43 5.66
N MET A 214 -2.86 -14.28 6.08
CA MET A 214 -3.35 -14.62 7.43
C MET A 214 -3.77 -16.08 7.61
N LYS A 215 -3.96 -16.86 6.52
CA LYS A 215 -4.54 -18.21 6.58
C LYS A 215 -3.54 -19.31 6.91
N ASP A 216 -2.25 -18.99 6.97
CA ASP A 216 -1.24 -19.95 7.41
C ASP A 216 -0.85 -19.70 8.87
N ASP A 217 -1.19 -20.70 9.69
CA ASP A 217 -0.34 -21.27 10.74
C ASP A 217 -0.81 -21.10 12.21
N VAL A 218 -1.57 -22.10 12.67
CA VAL A 218 -1.83 -22.37 14.10
C VAL A 218 -0.57 -22.93 14.80
N THR A 219 0.53 -23.14 14.07
CA THR A 219 1.72 -23.91 14.51
C THR A 219 3.09 -23.23 14.36
N GLN A 220 3.24 -21.98 13.88
CA GLN A 220 4.58 -21.32 13.87
C GLN A 220 4.64 -19.88 14.39
N LYS A 221 5.77 -19.59 15.04
CA LYS A 221 6.20 -18.35 15.70
C LYS A 221 6.46 -17.16 14.75
N GLN A 222 5.78 -17.01 13.63
CA GLN A 222 6.07 -15.93 12.65
C GLN A 222 4.85 -15.04 12.40
N ARG A 223 5.09 -13.72 12.25
CA ARG A 223 4.05 -12.68 12.37
C ARG A 223 3.62 -12.18 10.99
N PRO A 224 2.31 -12.09 10.69
CA PRO A 224 1.79 -11.57 9.43
C PRO A 224 2.15 -10.08 9.23
N ILE A 225 1.97 -9.58 7.99
CA ILE A 225 2.10 -8.15 7.70
C ILE A 225 1.20 -7.33 8.63
N LYS A 226 1.77 -6.29 9.25
CA LYS A 226 1.12 -5.55 10.34
C LYS A 226 0.43 -4.28 9.87
N ARG A 227 0.96 -3.66 8.81
CA ARG A 227 0.48 -2.36 8.34
C ARG A 227 0.58 -2.28 6.82
N VAL A 228 -0.57 -2.06 6.19
CA VAL A 228 -0.66 -1.51 4.83
C VAL A 228 -1.33 -0.16 4.96
N GLN A 229 -0.68 0.89 4.46
CA GLN A 229 -1.22 2.24 4.47
C GLN A 229 -1.62 2.65 3.07
N LEU A 230 -2.87 3.03 2.90
CA LEU A 230 -3.43 3.66 1.71
C LEU A 230 -3.86 5.08 2.12
N ASP A 231 -3.99 5.98 1.15
CA ASP A 231 -4.17 7.44 1.33
C ASP A 231 -4.93 7.92 2.58
N ARG A 232 -4.49 9.04 3.17
CA ARG A 232 -5.18 9.68 4.31
C ARG A 232 -6.56 10.22 3.97
N ASP A 233 -6.81 10.52 2.69
CA ASP A 233 -8.05 11.14 2.19
C ASP A 233 -8.88 10.20 1.30
N SER A 234 -8.50 8.93 1.16
CA SER A 234 -9.42 7.92 0.62
C SER A 234 -10.18 7.30 1.78
N SER A 235 -11.48 7.53 1.79
CA SER A 235 -12.45 7.17 2.84
C SER A 235 -12.54 5.67 3.20
N ASN A 236 -11.61 4.82 2.78
CA ASN A 236 -11.60 3.39 3.04
C ASN A 236 -10.15 2.86 2.98
N VAL A 237 -9.53 2.64 4.14
CA VAL A 237 -8.87 1.38 4.56
C VAL A 237 -8.31 1.64 5.97
N HIS A 238 -9.03 1.19 7.00
CA HIS A 238 -8.46 1.00 8.34
C HIS A 238 -8.38 -0.50 8.60
N LEU A 239 -7.18 -1.06 8.45
CA LEU A 239 -6.85 -2.35 9.06
C LEU A 239 -6.34 -2.07 10.47
N ARG A 240 -7.19 -2.26 11.48
CA ARG A 240 -6.75 -2.42 12.87
C ARG A 240 -7.49 -3.57 13.54
N GLU A 241 -6.69 -4.42 14.19
CA GLU A 241 -7.12 -5.44 15.14
C GLU A 241 -7.76 -4.78 16.37
N GLU A 242 -9.07 -4.87 16.58
CA GLU A 242 -9.63 -4.67 17.93
C GLU A 242 -10.80 -5.64 18.21
N LYS A 243 -10.76 -6.24 19.40
CA LYS A 243 -11.80 -7.12 19.96
C LYS A 243 -13.09 -6.31 20.17
N PHE A 244 -14.18 -6.67 19.49
CA PHE A 244 -15.48 -6.03 19.72
C PHE A 244 -16.07 -6.41 21.09
N SER A 245 -16.45 -5.39 21.86
CA SER A 245 -17.03 -5.52 23.22
C SER A 245 -18.36 -4.76 23.38
N LEU A 246 -19.07 -4.42 22.30
CA LEU A 246 -20.35 -3.66 22.33
C LEU A 246 -21.41 -4.16 21.30
N PRO A 247 -22.73 -3.88 21.51
CA PRO A 247 -23.85 -4.53 20.81
C PRO A 247 -24.02 -4.19 19.31
N ILE A 248 -24.66 -5.12 18.57
CA ILE A 248 -24.85 -5.12 17.10
C ILE A 248 -26.36 -5.01 16.75
N THR A 249 -26.71 -4.30 15.67
CA THR A 249 -28.08 -4.16 15.12
C THR A 249 -28.20 -4.78 13.72
N LEU A 250 -29.29 -5.49 13.44
CA LEU A 250 -29.51 -6.24 12.19
C LEU A 250 -30.69 -5.66 11.37
N VAL A 251 -30.54 -5.53 10.05
CA VAL A 251 -31.61 -5.15 9.11
C VAL A 251 -31.68 -6.11 7.94
N THR A 252 -32.89 -6.51 7.54
CA THR A 252 -33.14 -7.45 6.42
C THR A 252 -34.05 -6.80 5.37
N VAL A 253 -33.71 -6.95 4.09
CA VAL A 253 -34.46 -6.40 2.94
C VAL A 253 -34.77 -7.52 1.97
N THR A 254 -36.03 -7.64 1.55
CA THR A 254 -36.51 -8.71 0.66
C THR A 254 -37.21 -8.09 -0.55
N ALA A 255 -36.94 -8.60 -1.75
CA ALA A 255 -37.60 -8.14 -2.98
C ALA A 255 -38.93 -8.87 -3.17
N LEU A 256 -40.03 -8.13 -3.39
CA LEU A 256 -41.33 -8.68 -3.78
C LEU A 256 -41.47 -8.63 -5.32
N SER A 257 -42.13 -9.65 -5.85
CA SER A 257 -42.16 -10.07 -7.25
C SER A 257 -42.59 -9.00 -8.28
N ASN A 258 -42.09 -9.21 -9.51
CA ASN A 258 -42.26 -8.43 -10.75
C ASN A 258 -43.68 -7.95 -11.10
N GLN A 259 -43.79 -6.69 -11.55
CA GLN A 259 -44.30 -6.38 -12.89
C GLN A 259 -43.89 -4.99 -13.43
N GLU A 260 -43.49 -4.99 -14.71
CA GLU A 260 -43.32 -3.89 -15.69
C GLU A 260 -42.20 -2.82 -15.50
N LEU A 261 -41.30 -2.73 -16.48
CA LEU A 261 -40.69 -1.47 -16.97
C LEU A 261 -40.68 -1.57 -18.48
N GLU A 262 -41.46 -0.73 -19.13
CA GLU A 262 -41.20 -0.32 -20.51
C GLU A 262 -40.76 1.16 -20.57
N SER A 263 -39.82 1.38 -21.50
CA SER A 263 -39.69 2.47 -22.48
C SER A 263 -39.12 3.87 -22.19
N THR A 264 -38.80 4.33 -20.98
CA THR A 264 -37.96 5.56 -20.85
C THR A 264 -36.98 5.50 -19.68
N ASN A 265 -35.76 5.02 -19.92
CA ASN A 265 -34.71 4.94 -18.89
C ASN A 265 -33.38 5.57 -19.36
N PRO A 266 -32.91 6.67 -18.73
CA PRO A 266 -31.72 7.42 -19.14
C PRO A 266 -30.38 6.66 -19.00
N TRP A 267 -30.36 5.51 -18.32
CA TRP A 267 -29.16 4.69 -18.14
C TRP A 267 -28.82 3.82 -19.36
N LYS A 268 -29.77 3.66 -20.29
CA LYS A 268 -29.62 2.81 -21.47
C LYS A 268 -28.49 3.29 -22.39
N ASN A 269 -28.44 4.60 -22.69
CA ASN A 269 -27.44 5.16 -23.60
C ASN A 269 -26.03 5.22 -22.98
N TRP A 270 -25.93 5.40 -21.65
CA TRP A 270 -24.65 5.52 -20.95
C TRP A 270 -23.92 4.18 -20.82
N LEU A 271 -24.66 3.11 -20.50
CA LEU A 271 -24.11 1.75 -20.38
C LEU A 271 -23.61 1.21 -21.73
N PHE A 272 -24.27 1.57 -22.84
CA PHE A 272 -23.87 1.17 -24.20
C PHE A 272 -22.61 1.93 -24.69
N ALA A 273 -22.48 3.22 -24.37
CA ALA A 273 -21.34 4.03 -24.78
C ALA A 273 -20.02 3.69 -24.05
N ASN A 274 -20.09 3.08 -22.86
CA ASN A 274 -18.93 2.77 -22.01
C ASN A 274 -18.51 1.28 -22.03
N ASN A 275 -18.94 0.53 -23.06
CA ASN A 275 -18.55 -0.86 -23.29
C ASN A 275 -18.84 -1.84 -22.12
N MET A 276 -19.80 -1.49 -21.25
CA MET A 276 -20.26 -2.30 -20.10
C MET A 276 -21.36 -3.28 -20.51
N SER A 277 -21.09 -4.04 -21.56
CA SER A 277 -22.05 -4.90 -22.28
C SER A 277 -22.69 -5.98 -21.40
N GLU A 278 -21.98 -6.47 -20.38
CA GLU A 278 -22.45 -7.49 -19.45
C GLU A 278 -23.49 -6.93 -18.45
N LEU A 279 -23.28 -5.70 -17.97
CA LEU A 279 -24.17 -4.99 -17.05
C LEU A 279 -25.36 -4.38 -17.79
N TYR A 280 -25.14 -3.89 -19.03
CA TYR A 280 -26.20 -3.48 -19.95
C TYR A 280 -27.14 -4.63 -20.30
N LYS A 281 -26.61 -5.82 -20.63
CA LYS A 281 -27.43 -7.03 -20.82
C LYS A 281 -28.24 -7.36 -19.58
N ARG A 282 -27.64 -7.30 -18.39
CA ARG A 282 -28.31 -7.59 -17.12
C ARG A 282 -29.37 -6.54 -16.76
N PHE A 283 -29.17 -5.28 -17.17
CA PHE A 283 -30.10 -4.18 -16.98
C PHE A 283 -31.26 -4.18 -18.01
N GLU A 284 -31.02 -4.52 -19.29
CA GLU A 284 -32.09 -4.79 -20.30
C GLU A 284 -32.92 -6.02 -19.93
N LEU A 285 -32.30 -7.01 -19.30
CA LEU A 285 -32.99 -8.17 -18.71
C LEU A 285 -33.70 -7.84 -17.39
N GLY A 286 -33.69 -6.56 -16.95
CA GLY A 286 -34.46 -6.08 -15.81
C GLY A 286 -33.97 -6.54 -14.44
N THR A 287 -32.77 -7.11 -14.32
CA THR A 287 -32.30 -7.76 -13.09
C THR A 287 -31.83 -6.81 -11.98
N ILE A 288 -31.77 -5.50 -12.27
CA ILE A 288 -31.34 -4.49 -11.29
C ILE A 288 -32.22 -3.24 -11.44
N ARG A 289 -32.90 -2.85 -10.36
CA ARG A 289 -33.55 -1.53 -10.22
C ARG A 289 -33.14 -0.90 -8.89
N LYS A 290 -32.95 0.43 -8.91
CA LYS A 290 -32.70 1.25 -7.71
C LYS A 290 -33.92 1.14 -6.78
N LYS A 291 -33.82 1.52 -5.49
CA LYS A 291 -34.48 2.74 -4.92
C LYS A 291 -34.49 2.73 -3.30
N THR A 292 -34.04 3.80 -2.55
CA THR A 292 -34.03 4.44 -1.17
C THR A 292 -35.23 4.53 -0.16
N GLY A 293 -35.02 4.24 1.13
CA GLY A 293 -35.60 5.03 2.26
C GLY A 293 -37.12 5.00 2.58
N ASP A 294 -37.42 5.13 3.88
CA ASP A 294 -38.56 5.88 4.49
C ASP A 294 -39.39 5.09 5.55
N ILE A 295 -39.72 5.77 6.67
CA ILE A 295 -40.93 5.52 7.50
C ILE A 295 -41.44 6.89 8.04
N ILE A 296 -42.71 7.08 8.43
CA ILE A 296 -43.92 7.61 7.74
C ILE A 296 -44.62 8.56 8.74
N GLU A 297 -45.23 9.68 8.33
CA GLU A 297 -46.66 10.06 8.61
C GLU A 297 -47.04 11.51 8.23
N ASP A 298 -47.98 11.58 7.28
CA ASP A 298 -49.07 12.54 7.00
C ASP A 298 -48.96 14.03 7.37
N THR A 299 -48.74 14.85 6.35
CA THR A 299 -49.83 15.66 5.74
C THR A 299 -49.38 16.13 4.35
N ALA A 300 -50.27 16.01 3.37
CA ALA A 300 -50.12 16.46 1.98
C ALA A 300 -49.47 17.86 1.88
N GLN A 301 -48.60 18.18 0.92
CA GLN A 301 -48.71 17.86 -0.50
C GLN A 301 -47.37 18.23 -1.17
N GLY A 302 -46.72 17.30 -1.88
CA GLY A 302 -45.67 17.62 -2.86
C GLY A 302 -44.39 16.79 -2.83
N ILE A 303 -44.19 16.02 -3.91
CA ILE A 303 -42.90 15.64 -4.56
C ILE A 303 -42.34 14.22 -4.25
N ILE A 304 -42.60 13.28 -5.18
CA ILE A 304 -41.75 12.25 -5.82
C ILE A 304 -40.74 11.43 -4.95
N THR A 305 -40.82 10.06 -4.97
CA THR A 305 -39.78 9.02 -5.34
C THR A 305 -39.92 7.64 -4.59
N GLU A 306 -40.54 6.58 -5.15
CA GLU A 306 -40.83 5.25 -4.49
C GLU A 306 -39.74 4.14 -4.45
N GLN A 307 -39.39 3.53 -3.33
CA GLN A 307 -38.14 2.76 -3.16
C GLN A 307 -38.36 1.50 -2.23
N LEU A 308 -37.40 0.55 -2.19
CA LEU A 308 -37.32 -0.76 -1.45
C LEU A 308 -38.14 -0.95 -0.14
N GLN A 309 -38.59 -2.19 0.18
CA GLN A 309 -39.27 -2.53 1.45
C GLN A 309 -38.38 -3.31 2.47
N ILE A 310 -38.32 -2.83 3.72
CA ILE A 310 -37.61 -3.43 4.87
C ILE A 310 -38.51 -4.44 5.57
N VAL A 311 -38.01 -5.64 5.90
CA VAL A 311 -38.85 -6.76 6.38
C VAL A 311 -38.65 -7.11 7.86
N ASN A 312 -37.52 -6.79 8.51
CA ASN A 312 -37.38 -6.96 9.97
C ASN A 312 -36.23 -6.14 10.57
N HIS A 313 -36.40 -5.69 11.83
CA HIS A 313 -35.43 -4.90 12.61
C HIS A 313 -35.27 -5.43 14.04
N ARG A 314 -34.05 -5.77 14.48
CA ARG A 314 -33.79 -6.22 15.87
C ARG A 314 -32.38 -5.85 16.36
N VAL A 315 -32.27 -5.54 17.66
CA VAL A 315 -31.02 -5.21 18.37
C VAL A 315 -30.62 -6.39 19.27
N VAL A 316 -29.38 -6.89 19.19
CA VAL A 316 -28.93 -8.04 19.98
C VAL A 316 -27.59 -7.75 20.68
N ASN A 317 -27.51 -8.11 21.97
CA ASN A 317 -26.33 -7.87 22.82
C ASN A 317 -25.48 -9.14 22.89
N ALA A 318 -24.30 -9.14 22.27
CA ALA A 318 -23.48 -10.33 22.09
C ALA A 318 -22.46 -10.49 23.23
N ALA A 319 -22.91 -10.88 24.41
CA ALA A 319 -22.02 -11.36 25.46
C ALA A 319 -21.83 -12.88 25.29
N SER A 320 -20.61 -13.29 24.94
CA SER A 320 -20.06 -14.66 24.95
C SER A 320 -20.76 -15.73 24.07
N GLY A 321 -20.15 -16.04 22.91
CA GLY A 321 -20.36 -17.28 22.15
C GLY A 321 -20.85 -17.09 20.70
N PRO A 322 -20.72 -18.13 19.83
CA PRO A 322 -21.25 -18.08 18.47
C PRO A 322 -22.79 -18.09 18.48
N PHE A 323 -23.41 -17.13 17.79
CA PHE A 323 -24.87 -17.04 17.65
C PHE A 323 -25.35 -17.80 16.41
N HIS A 324 -26.42 -18.58 16.54
CA HIS A 324 -27.13 -19.21 15.42
C HIS A 324 -28.45 -18.46 15.14
N LEU A 325 -28.66 -18.06 13.88
CA LEU A 325 -29.91 -17.50 13.37
C LEU A 325 -30.68 -18.59 12.61
N SER A 326 -32.00 -18.66 12.83
CA SER A 326 -32.92 -19.58 12.14
C SER A 326 -34.02 -18.77 11.45
N PHE A 327 -34.35 -19.09 10.19
CA PHE A 327 -35.38 -18.40 9.40
C PHE A 327 -36.57 -19.33 9.10
N PRO A 328 -37.79 -18.80 8.91
CA PRO A 328 -38.93 -19.59 8.45
C PRO A 328 -38.68 -20.18 7.03
N PRO A 329 -39.29 -21.33 6.67
CA PRO A 329 -38.93 -22.06 5.45
C PRO A 329 -39.35 -21.41 4.13
N GLU A 330 -40.21 -20.38 4.16
CA GLU A 330 -40.94 -19.89 2.99
C GLU A 330 -40.39 -18.57 2.40
N ILE A 331 -39.16 -18.18 2.77
CA ILE A 331 -38.55 -16.92 2.31
C ILE A 331 -37.41 -17.22 1.32
N GLY A 332 -37.53 -16.73 0.07
CA GLY A 332 -36.50 -16.84 -0.97
C GLY A 332 -35.26 -15.95 -0.73
N ASN A 333 -34.44 -15.75 -1.77
CA ASN A 333 -33.16 -14.99 -1.73
C ASN A 333 -33.22 -13.74 -0.84
N THR A 334 -32.48 -13.76 0.26
CA THR A 334 -32.54 -12.71 1.29
C THR A 334 -31.16 -12.08 1.46
N LEU A 335 -31.08 -10.74 1.36
CA LEU A 335 -29.89 -9.98 1.75
C LEU A 335 -30.00 -9.58 3.22
N ILE A 336 -28.94 -9.85 3.98
CA ILE A 336 -28.84 -9.46 5.39
C ILE A 336 -27.79 -8.36 5.54
N TYR A 337 -28.19 -7.26 6.17
CA TYR A 337 -27.33 -6.14 6.53
C TYR A 337 -27.07 -6.14 8.04
N LEU A 338 -25.81 -5.98 8.43
CA LEU A 338 -25.35 -5.90 9.82
C LEU A 338 -24.77 -4.52 10.08
N TYR A 339 -25.29 -3.86 11.12
CA TYR A 339 -24.87 -2.54 11.56
C TYR A 339 -24.29 -2.60 12.97
N THR A 340 -23.19 -1.89 13.21
CA THR A 340 -22.78 -1.48 14.56
C THR A 340 -22.63 0.04 14.57
N LYS A 341 -22.60 0.66 15.75
CA LYS A 341 -22.55 2.13 15.88
C LYS A 341 -21.37 2.76 15.12
N ASP A 342 -20.30 1.99 14.86
CA ASP A 342 -19.06 2.48 14.26
C ASP A 342 -18.60 1.68 13.00
N SER A 343 -19.43 0.79 12.41
CA SER A 343 -19.08 0.04 11.17
C SER A 343 -20.28 -0.61 10.45
N PHE A 344 -20.21 -0.74 9.12
CA PHE A 344 -21.23 -1.32 8.22
C PHE A 344 -20.74 -2.61 7.52
N TRP A 345 -21.58 -3.66 7.51
CA TRP A 345 -21.28 -4.95 6.88
C TRP A 345 -22.52 -5.53 6.19
N TYR A 346 -22.35 -6.29 5.10
CA TYR A 346 -23.42 -7.05 4.47
C TYR A 346 -22.98 -8.47 4.12
N LYS A 347 -23.93 -9.42 4.15
CA LYS A 347 -23.73 -10.80 3.71
C LYS A 347 -24.94 -11.29 2.93
N LEU A 348 -24.70 -11.83 1.75
CA LEU A 348 -25.71 -12.53 0.96
C LEU A 348 -25.86 -13.95 1.51
N ILE A 349 -27.07 -14.36 1.88
CA ILE A 349 -27.36 -15.75 2.23
C ILE A 349 -28.36 -16.29 1.21
N ASN A 350 -27.91 -17.27 0.42
CA ASN A 350 -28.80 -18.05 -0.43
C ASN A 350 -29.13 -19.35 0.31
N HIS A 351 -30.39 -19.54 0.69
CA HIS A 351 -30.91 -20.88 0.98
C HIS A 351 -31.52 -21.42 -0.31
N VAL A 352 -30.97 -22.53 -0.79
CA VAL A 352 -31.58 -23.32 -1.86
C VAL A 352 -32.71 -24.13 -1.24
N LEU A 353 -33.93 -23.92 -1.74
CA LEU A 353 -34.87 -25.00 -2.04
C LEU A 353 -35.29 -24.86 -3.50
#